data_AF-A0A6G0Y090-F1
#
_entry.id   AF-A0A6G0Y090-F1
#
_cell.length_a   1.000
_cell.length_b   1.000
_cell.length_c   1.000
_cell.angle_alpha   90.00
_cell.angle_beta   90.00
_cell.angle_gamma   90.00
#
_symmetry.space_group_name_H-M   'P 1'
#
loop_
_entity.id
_entity.type
_entity.pdbx_description
1 polymer ?
#
loop_
_entity_poly.entity_id
_entity_poly.type
_entity_poly.pdbx_seq_one_letter_code
_entity_poly.pdbx_strand_id
1 'polypeptide(L)'
;MSFSYDVPTLIELVESRPCLWDKTSTEYKDRIIKRNKWKEVFLYLEKNYEDKSAKEQQEIGKFIIYNVYKIFLKNKLNIKIRKTL
;
A
#
# COMPACT_ATOMS: atom_id res chain seq x y z
N MET A 1 4.82 10.18 -13.09
CA MET A 1 5.00 8.71 -13.19
C MET A 1 3.65 8.09 -13.52
N SER A 2 3.60 7.24 -14.54
CA SER A 2 2.44 6.37 -14.76
C SER A 2 2.48 5.24 -13.74
N PHE A 3 1.32 4.79 -13.25
CA PHE A 3 1.26 3.68 -12.30
C PHE A 3 1.37 2.37 -13.08
N SER A 4 2.56 1.77 -13.06
CA SER A 4 2.90 0.57 -13.85
C SER A 4 2.95 -0.72 -13.02
N TYR A 5 2.58 -0.67 -11.74
CA TYR A 5 2.57 -1.85 -10.88
C TYR A 5 1.29 -2.66 -11.08
N ASP A 6 1.39 -3.98 -10.94
CA ASP A 6 0.23 -4.87 -11.01
C ASP A 6 -0.71 -4.60 -9.83
N VAL A 7 -1.90 -4.10 -10.15
CA VAL A 7 -2.89 -3.65 -9.15
C VAL A 7 -3.41 -4.81 -8.29
N PRO A 8 -3.81 -5.97 -8.84
CA PRO A 8 -4.19 -7.14 -8.05
C PRO A 8 -3.10 -7.56 -7.04
N THR A 9 -1.86 -7.71 -7.51
CA THR A 9 -0.72 -8.04 -6.64
C THR A 9 -0.54 -7.02 -5.53
N LEU A 10 -0.64 -5.71 -5.83
CA LEU A 10 -0.55 -4.67 -4.83
C LEU A 10 -1.68 -4.74 -3.79
N ILE A 11 -2.91 -5.01 -4.21
CA ILE A 11 -4.05 -5.17 -3.29
C ILE A 11 -3.78 -6.34 -2.36
N GLU A 12 -3.42 -7.51 -2.88
CA GLU A 12 -3.14 -8.71 -2.08
C GLU A 12 -2.00 -8.47 -1.07
N LEU A 13 -0.93 -7.80 -1.49
CA LEU A 13 0.17 -7.43 -0.61
C LEU A 13 -0.26 -6.50 0.53
N VAL A 14 -1.17 -5.56 0.28
CA VAL A 14 -1.63 -4.64 1.33
C VAL A 14 -2.69 -5.31 2.21
N GLU A 15 -3.63 -6.06 1.65
CA GLU A 15 -4.70 -6.73 2.38
C GLU A 15 -4.15 -7.78 3.37
N SER A 16 -3.12 -8.53 2.95
CA SER A 16 -2.41 -9.50 3.81
C SER A 16 -1.67 -8.87 5.00
N ARG A 17 -1.61 -7.54 5.10
CA ARG A 17 -0.89 -6.81 6.15
C ARG A 17 -1.85 -5.86 6.91
N PRO A 18 -2.63 -6.36 7.89
CA PRO A 18 -3.63 -5.57 8.62
C PRO A 18 -3.09 -4.27 9.22
N CYS A 19 -1.83 -4.26 9.67
CA CYS A 19 -1.18 -3.05 10.18
C CYS A 19 -1.18 -1.87 9.19
N LEU A 20 -1.33 -2.11 7.88
CA LEU A 20 -1.35 -1.06 6.85
C LEU A 20 -2.72 -0.40 6.66
N TRP A 21 -3.82 -1.10 6.95
CA TRP A 21 -5.17 -0.64 6.57
C TRP A 21 -6.26 -0.86 7.63
N ASP A 22 -6.12 -1.87 8.49
CA ASP A 22 -7.13 -2.23 9.49
C ASP A 22 -6.93 -1.45 10.78
N LYS A 23 -7.82 -0.49 11.05
CA LYS A 23 -7.77 0.35 12.26
C LYS A 23 -8.05 -0.42 13.55
N THR A 24 -8.61 -1.62 13.47
CA THR A 24 -8.93 -2.47 14.62
C THR A 24 -7.76 -3.36 15.02
N SER A 25 -6.80 -3.56 14.12
CA SER A 25 -5.55 -4.26 14.42
C SER A 25 -4.73 -3.50 15.47
N THR A 26 -4.20 -4.22 16.46
CA THR A 26 -3.31 -3.69 17.49
C THR A 26 -2.04 -3.06 16.90
N GLU A 27 -1.56 -3.63 15.80
CA GLU A 27 -0.36 -3.18 15.07
C GLU A 27 -0.60 -1.91 14.24
N TYR A 28 -1.86 -1.54 13.99
CA TYR A 28 -2.17 -0.35 13.19
C TYR A 28 -1.75 0.96 13.87
N LYS A 29 -1.49 0.99 15.17
CA LYS A 29 -0.94 2.20 15.81
C LYS A 29 0.58 2.24 15.80
N ASP A 30 1.24 1.12 15.47
CA ASP A 30 2.68 1.01 15.48
C ASP A 30 3.28 1.58 14.18
N ARG A 31 4.03 2.67 14.32
CA ARG A 31 4.68 3.36 13.20
C ARG A 31 5.88 2.58 12.65
N ILE A 32 6.56 1.82 13.50
CA ILE A 32 7.74 1.02 13.13
C ILE A 32 7.29 -0.18 12.32
N ILE A 33 6.26 -0.91 12.78
CA ILE A 33 5.69 -2.04 12.05
C ILE A 33 5.18 -1.58 10.67
N LYS A 34 4.42 -0.49 10.61
CA LYS A 34 3.96 0.07 9.31
C LYS A 34 5.11 0.38 8.37
N ARG A 35 6.15 1.04 8.86
CA ARG A 35 7.31 1.40 8.04
C ARG A 35 7.98 0.16 7.47
N ASN A 36 8.18 -0.86 8.30
CA ASN A 36 8.81 -2.11 7.89
C ASN A 36 7.95 -2.86 6.86
N LYS A 37 6.63 -2.93 7.09
CA LYS A 37 5.69 -3.57 6.16
C LYS A 37 5.56 -2.85 4.83
N TRP A 38 5.60 -1.52 4.82
CA TRP A 38 5.71 -0.77 3.57
C TRP A 38 7.02 -1.03 2.84
N LYS A 39 8.15 -1.11 3.57
CA LYS A 39 9.44 -1.44 2.96
C LYS A 39 9.41 -2.82 2.27
N GLU A 40 8.80 -3.82 2.90
CA GLU A 40 8.59 -5.14 2.26
C GLU A 40 7.79 -5.02 0.95
N VAL A 41 6.70 -4.25 0.95
CA VAL A 41 5.88 -4.02 -0.26
C VAL A 41 6.70 -3.32 -1.36
N PHE A 42 7.51 -2.33 -1.00
CA PHE A 42 8.35 -1.61 -1.98
C PHE A 42 9.43 -2.52 -2.57
N LEU A 43 10.11 -3.31 -1.75
CA LEU A 43 11.09 -4.31 -2.19
C LEU A 43 10.48 -5.36 -3.11
N TYR A 44 9.24 -5.78 -2.83
CA TYR A 44 8.53 -6.74 -3.66
C TYR A 44 8.20 -6.15 -5.05
N LEU A 45 7.72 -4.91 -5.08
CA LEU A 45 7.33 -4.24 -6.32
C LEU A 45 8.51 -3.76 -7.16
N GLU A 46 9.62 -3.40 -6.51
CA GLU A 46 10.75 -2.74 -7.12
C GLU A 46 12.04 -3.38 -6.58
N LYS A 47 12.55 -4.40 -7.28
CA LYS A 47 13.67 -5.23 -6.81
C LYS A 47 14.95 -4.43 -6.51
N ASN A 48 15.18 -3.33 -7.21
CA ASN A 48 16.31 -2.42 -7.00
C ASN A 48 15.97 -1.25 -6.06
N TYR A 49 14.89 -1.31 -5.29
CA TYR A 49 14.47 -0.22 -4.39
C TYR A 49 15.56 0.16 -3.39
N GLU A 50 16.34 -0.81 -2.89
CA GLU A 50 17.44 -0.53 -1.96
C GLU A 50 18.64 0.15 -2.61
N ASP A 51 18.84 -0.03 -3.92
CA ASP A 51 19.92 0.62 -4.68
C ASP A 51 19.58 2.08 -5.04
N LYS A 52 18.31 2.47 -4.89
CA LYS A 52 17.85 3.84 -5.18
C LYS A 52 18.22 4.80 -4.07
N SER A 53 18.41 6.06 -4.44
CA SER A 53 18.67 7.12 -3.47
C SER A 53 17.50 7.30 -2.49
N ALA A 54 17.78 7.87 -1.31
CA ALA A 54 16.74 8.16 -0.31
C ALA A 54 15.60 9.03 -0.87
N LYS A 55 15.91 9.94 -1.81
CA LYS A 55 14.92 10.78 -2.48
C LYS A 55 14.00 9.96 -3.39
N GLU A 56 14.56 9.08 -4.22
CA GLU A 56 13.79 8.20 -5.11
C GLU A 56 12.93 7.21 -4.31
N GLN A 57 13.49 6.62 -3.25
CA GLN A 57 12.74 5.76 -2.34
C GLN A 57 11.53 6.50 -1.74
N GLN A 58 11.73 7.76 -1.32
CA GLN A 58 10.66 8.59 -0.79
C GLN A 58 9.58 8.90 -1.85
N GLU A 59 9.98 9.21 -3.09
CA GLU A 59 9.07 9.50 -4.19
C GLU A 59 8.24 8.26 -4.58
N ILE A 60 8.89 7.10 -4.70
CA ILE A 60 8.25 5.81 -4.96
C ILE A 60 7.27 5.47 -3.84
N GLY A 61 7.71 5.58 -2.59
CA GLY A 61 6.87 5.30 -1.43
C GLY A 61 5.62 6.16 -1.40
N LYS A 62 5.75 7.48 -1.62
CA LYS A 62 4.60 8.39 -1.73
C LYS A 62 3.67 8.01 -2.88
N PHE A 63 4.24 7.68 -4.04
CA PHE A 63 3.47 7.34 -5.22
C PHE A 63 2.67 6.04 -5.06
N ILE A 64 3.30 4.98 -4.53
CA ILE A 64 2.64 3.70 -4.26
C ILE A 64 1.55 3.88 -3.22
N ILE A 65 1.87 4.48 -2.08
CA ILE A 65 0.91 4.69 -0.98
C ILE A 65 -0.33 5.48 -1.46
N TYR A 66 -0.12 6.55 -2.23
CA TYR A 66 -1.22 7.33 -2.79
C TYR A 66 -2.13 6.49 -3.69
N ASN A 67 -1.55 5.69 -4.59
CA ASN A 67 -2.33 4.83 -5.48
C ASN A 67 -3.04 3.70 -4.72
N VAL A 68 -2.40 3.09 -3.71
CA VAL A 68 -3.05 2.14 -2.80
C VAL A 68 -4.29 2.77 -2.17
N TYR A 69 -4.16 3.93 -1.51
CA TYR A 69 -5.31 4.57 -0.88
C TYR A 69 -6.41 4.91 -1.89
N LYS A 70 -6.05 5.39 -3.08
CA LYS A 70 -7.01 5.69 -4.14
C LYS A 70 -7.76 4.43 -4.59
N ILE A 71 -7.07 3.30 -4.76
CA ILE A 71 -7.66 2.00 -5.14
C ILE A 71 -8.54 1.46 -4.01
N PHE A 72 -8.05 1.44 -2.77
CA PHE A 72 -8.82 0.99 -1.61
C PHE A 72 -10.06 1.85 -1.36
N LEU A 73 -9.97 3.18 -1.50
CA LEU A 73 -11.13 4.07 -1.37
C LEU A 73 -12.17 3.79 -2.46
N LYS A 74 -11.74 3.61 -3.72
CA LYS A 74 -12.64 3.22 -4.82
C LYS A 74 -13.30 1.86 -4.57
N ASN A 75 -12.55 0.85 -4.14
CA ASN A 75 -13.08 -0.48 -3.84
C ASN A 75 -14.02 -0.47 -2.63
N LYS A 76 -13.68 0.27 -1.57
CA LYS A 76 -14.55 0.42 -0.39
C LYS A 76 -15.85 1.17 -0.72
N LEU A 77 -15.81 2.16 -1.61
CA LEU A 77 -17.01 2.82 -2.14
C LEU A 77 -17.85 1.84 -2.98
N ASN A 78 -17.22 1.05 -3.86
CA ASN A 78 -17.92 0.03 -4.65
C ASN A 78 -18.57 -1.05 -3.78
N ILE A 79 -17.91 -1.53 -2.72
CA ILE A 79 -18.46 -2.51 -1.78
C ILE A 79 -19.63 -1.91 -0.99
N LYS A 80 -19.56 -0.62 -0.59
CA LYS A 80 -20.69 0.06 0.05
C LYS A 80 -21.88 0.18 -0.90
N ILE A 81 -21.67 0.62 -2.15
CA ILE A 81 -22.73 0.77 -3.15
C ILE A 81 -23.44 -0.58 -3.42
N ARG A 82 -22.67 -1.68 -3.53
CA ARG A 82 -23.22 -3.03 -3.74
C ARG A 82 -23.94 -3.64 -2.54
N LYS A 83 -23.72 -3.12 -1.32
CA LYS A 83 -24.43 -3.55 -0.09
C LYS A 83 -25.67 -2.69 0.20
N THR A 84 -25.95 -1.67 -0.61
CA THR A 84 -27.09 -0.75 -0.47
C THR A 84 -28.05 -0.86 -1.67
N LEU A 85 -27.84 -1.84 -2.54
CA LEU A 85 -28.75 -2.32 -3.57
C LEU A 85 -29.12 -3.76 -3.24
#